data_AF-A0A1S8NHA9-F1
#
_entry.id   AF-A0A1S8NHA9-F1
#
_cell.length_a   1.000
_cell.length_b   1.000
_cell.length_c   1.000
_cell.angle_alpha   90.00
_cell.angle_beta   90.00
_cell.angle_gamma   90.00
#
_symmetry.space_group_name_H-M   'P 1'
#
loop_
_entity.id
_entity.type
_entity.pdbx_description
1 polymer ?
#
loop_
_entity_poly.entity_id
_entity_poly.type
_entity_poly.pdbx_seq_one_letter_code
_entity_poly.pdbx_strand_id
1 'polypeptide(L)' 'MPDAPGRVWREADINYTSGFRGDERILYSNDGLIYKTSDHYKTFTQIK' A
#
# COMPACT_ATOMS: atom_id res chain seq x y z
N MET A 1 1.62 -4.34 8.45
CA MET A 1 0.87 -3.09 8.74
C MET A 1 0.19 -3.24 10.08
N PRO A 2 -0.12 -2.15 10.80
CA PRO A 2 -0.75 -2.24 12.12
C PRO A 2 -2.16 -2.83 12.01
N ASP A 3 -2.40 -3.88 12.78
CA ASP A 3 -3.71 -4.51 12.92
C ASP A 3 -4.57 -3.75 13.94
N ALA A 4 -5.88 -3.73 13.74
CA ALA A 4 -6.85 -3.22 14.70
C ALA A 4 -8.24 -3.82 14.43
N PRO A 5 -9.09 -4.03 15.47
CA PRO A 5 -10.43 -4.55 15.28
C PRO A 5 -11.24 -3.73 14.26
N GLY A 6 -11.75 -4.41 13.22
CA GLY A 6 -12.52 -3.76 12.15
C GLY A 6 -11.69 -2.99 11.13
N ARG A 7 -10.35 -2.99 11.24
CA ARG A 7 -9.48 -2.40 10.21
C ARG A 7 -9.38 -3.33 9.01
N VAL A 8 -9.63 -2.77 7.84
CA VAL A 8 -9.53 -3.44 6.55
C VAL A 8 -8.54 -2.67 5.68
N TRP A 9 -7.61 -3.40 5.10
CA TRP A 9 -6.60 -2.88 4.20
C TRP A 9 -6.97 -3.13 2.74
N ARG A 10 -6.68 -2.14 1.89
CA ARG A 10 -6.78 -2.23 0.44
C ARG A 10 -5.48 -1.71 -0.18
N GLU A 11 -5.24 -2.10 -1.42
CA GLU A 11 -4.07 -1.66 -2.17
C GLU A 11 -4.43 -1.15 -3.57
N ALA A 12 -3.52 -0.39 -4.15
CA ALA A 12 -3.54 -0.02 -5.56
C ALA A 12 -2.11 0.08 -6.11
N ASP A 13 -1.95 -0.23 -7.39
CA ASP A 13 -0.71 0.06 -8.12
C ASP A 13 -0.53 1.57 -8.25
N ILE A 14 0.72 2.00 -8.07
CA ILE A 14 1.13 3.39 -8.29
C ILE A 14 2.27 3.40 -9.32
N ASN A 15 2.40 4.51 -10.05
CA ASN A 15 3.40 4.69 -11.11
C ASN A 15 3.33 3.64 -12.24
N TYR A 16 2.18 2.97 -12.41
CA TYR A 16 1.96 2.04 -13.53
C TYR A 16 1.47 2.78 -14.77
N THR A 17 2.09 2.51 -15.92
CA THR A 17 1.70 3.10 -17.22
C THR A 17 1.25 2.04 -18.22
N SER A 18 2.02 0.97 -18.40
CA SER A 18 1.73 -0.10 -19.36
C SER A 18 2.65 -1.32 -19.15
N GLY A 19 2.31 -2.47 -19.74
CA GLY A 19 3.14 -3.67 -19.68
C GLY A 19 2.95 -4.45 -18.38
N PHE A 20 4.01 -5.10 -17.89
CA PHE A 20 3.96 -5.80 -16.61
C PHE A 20 3.82 -4.82 -15.44
N ARG A 21 3.10 -5.24 -14.40
CA ARG A 21 2.97 -4.45 -13.16
C ARG A 21 4.36 -4.27 -12.54
N GLY A 22 4.65 -3.06 -12.06
CA GLY A 22 5.87 -2.76 -11.30
C GLY A 22 5.75 -3.22 -9.85
N ASP A 23 6.71 -2.80 -9.02
CA ASP A 23 6.82 -3.23 -7.61
C ASP A 23 6.19 -2.23 -6.62
N GLU A 24 5.74 -1.07 -7.11
CA GLU A 24 5.25 0.01 -6.26
C GLU A 24 3.74 -0.10 -5.98
N ARG A 25 3.37 0.07 -4.70
CA ARG A 25 1.97 0.03 -4.25
C ARG A 25 1.71 1.08 -3.19
N ILE A 26 0.50 1.62 -3.18
CA ILE A 26 -0.08 2.33 -2.04
C ILE A 26 -1.01 1.39 -1.28
N LEU A 27 -0.96 1.44 0.04
CA LEU A 27 -1.83 0.68 0.94
C LEU A 27 -2.59 1.67 1.82
N TYR A 28 -3.91 1.52 1.87
CA TYR A 28 -4.78 2.41 2.63
C TYR A 28 -5.78 1.62 3.44
N SER A 29 -6.01 2.05 4.67
CA SER A 29 -6.98 1.43 5.56
C SER A 29 -8.33 2.14 5.51
N ASN A 30 -9.40 1.43 5.88
CA ASN A 30 -10.74 2.02 6.05
C ASN A 30 -10.82 3.08 7.15
N ASP A 31 -9.86 3.13 8.07
CA ASP A 31 -9.76 4.10 9.16
C ASP A 31 -8.68 5.19 8.93
N GLY A 32 -8.14 5.29 7.71
CA GLY A 32 -7.41 6.47 7.24
C GLY A 32 -5.88 6.44 7.31
N LEU A 33 -5.28 5.30 7.66
CA LEU A 33 -3.83 5.10 7.56
C LEU A 33 -3.42 4.90 6.10
N ILE A 34 -2.24 5.42 5.74
CA ILE A 34 -1.68 5.32 4.39
C ILE A 34 -0.21 4.94 4.46
N TYR A 35 0.15 3.87 3.77
CA TYR A 35 1.51 3.37 3.60
C TYR A 35 1.86 3.25 2.11
N LYS A 36 3.15 3.24 1.79
CA LYS A 36 3.67 2.83 0.48
C LYS A 36 4.73 1.75 0.61
N THR A 37 4.88 0.95 -0.44
CA THR A 37 6.03 0.08 -0.69
C THR A 37 6.56 0.36 -2.09
N SER A 38 7.88 0.29 -2.25
CA SER A 38 8.58 0.40 -3.53
C SER A 38 9.49 -0.80 -3.80
N ASP A 39 9.32 -1.87 -3.03
CA ASP A 39 10.16 -3.07 -3.04
C ASP A 39 9.33 -4.35 -2.97
N HIS A 40 8.12 -4.29 -3.54
CA HIS A 40 7.17 -5.40 -3.65
C HIS A 40 6.84 -6.00 -2.28
N TYR A 41 6.34 -5.16 -1.37
CA TYR A 41 5.85 -5.49 -0.02
C TYR A 41 6.91 -5.91 1.01
N LYS A 42 8.21 -5.74 0.72
CA LYS A 42 9.27 -6.07 1.70
C LYS A 42 9.36 -5.04 2.81
N THR A 43 9.26 -3.75 2.47
CA THR A 43 9.26 -2.65 3.43
C THR A 43 8.11 -1.68 3.16
N PHE A 44 7.68 -1.01 4.24
CA PHE A 44 6.56 -0.07 4.20
C PHE A 44 6.98 1.24 4.85
N THR A 45 6.69 2.36 4.19
CA THR A 45 6.83 3.70 4.76
C THR A 45 5.45 4.27 5.02
N GLN A 46 5.17 4.68 6.26
CA GLN A 46 3.95 5.40 6.59
C GLN A 46 4.00 6.80 5.97
N ILE A 47 2.94 7.17 5.28
CA ILE A 47 2.75 8.50 4.70
C ILE A 47 1.77 9.31 5.56
N LYS A 48 0.75 8.65 6.10
CA LYS A 48 -0.29 9.26 6.94
C LYS A 48 -0.82 8.26 7.96
#